data_AF-A0A8J6EAI9-F1
#
_entry.id   AF-A0A8J6EAI9-F1
#
_cell.length_a   1.000
_cell.length_b   1.000
_cell.length_c   1.000
_cell.angle_alpha   90.00
_cell.angle_beta   90.00
_cell.angle_gamma   90.00
#
_symmetry.space_group_name_H-M   'P 1'
#
loop_
_entity.id
_entity.type
_entity.pdbx_description
1 polymer ?
#
loop_
_entity_poly.entity_id
_entity_poly.type
_entity_poly.pdbx_seq_one_letter_code
_entity_poly.pdbx_strand_id
1 'polypeptide(L)'
;MGTFIGHISPGLAFLSFGILYTIRYSWMVLNGCRIQYTPRTNRKQKFWKSLPVEAVMKLIYSLMAVLAEFFFPPGVQKLHFFQSDDPEYHFQHPNEWQHATMYGHFCLSGVLDIVSQMCLQKRCPLLEHIGLTSAFIITTLLLAFHGHGKDMLEVEIHYLLLVTTALTCLIMIVEIWLPNIRRLWFAKAWLVNVQGTWLLNAAFILYRPLTGHAWDSKDPANLMFVTTFYCWNLTLNAALVGVLFWITLIVHRRWGNRLGREGYQLAGDKAEMAKLTGEEGDEEL
;
A
#
# COMPACT_ATOMS: atom_id res chain seq x y z
N MET A 1 17.03 2.55 7.65
CA MET A 1 17.67 3.59 8.49
C MET A 1 16.68 4.28 9.44
N GLY A 2 17.08 4.48 10.70
CA GLY A 2 16.45 5.46 11.60
C GLY A 2 16.88 6.89 11.24
N THR A 3 16.41 7.41 10.10
CA THR A 3 16.69 8.78 9.67
C THR A 3 15.41 9.48 9.19
N PHE A 4 15.45 10.81 9.11
CA PHE A 4 14.36 11.60 8.55
C PHE A 4 13.94 11.11 7.15
N ILE A 5 14.90 10.95 6.23
CA ILE A 5 14.64 10.46 4.87
C ILE A 5 14.16 9.01 4.89
N GLY A 6 14.71 8.19 5.79
CA GLY A 6 14.29 6.80 6.00
C GLY A 6 12.83 6.65 6.40
N HIS A 7 12.21 7.66 7.00
CA HIS A 7 10.78 7.69 7.33
C HIS A 7 9.94 8.38 6.24
N ILE A 8 10.42 9.50 5.67
CA ILE A 8 9.71 10.22 4.61
C ILE A 8 9.52 9.35 3.37
N SER A 9 10.57 8.64 2.93
CA SER A 9 10.55 7.84 1.70
C SER A 9 9.45 6.76 1.71
N PRO A 10 9.42 5.80 2.67
CA PRO A 10 8.33 4.83 2.75
C PRO A 10 6.99 5.50 3.06
N GLY A 11 6.96 6.61 3.82
CA GLY A 11 5.73 7.37 4.07
C GLY A 11 5.06 7.87 2.78
N LEU A 12 5.85 8.47 1.87
CA LEU A 12 5.36 8.90 0.56
C LEU A 12 4.93 7.71 -0.32
N ALA A 13 5.69 6.60 -0.29
CA ALA A 13 5.33 5.41 -1.05
C ALA A 13 3.96 4.85 -0.60
N PHE A 14 3.76 4.60 0.69
CA PHE A 14 2.48 4.11 1.22
C PHE A 14 1.34 5.10 0.99
N LEU A 15 1.56 6.41 1.18
CA LEU A 15 0.55 7.42 0.90
C LEU A 15 0.12 7.43 -0.57
N SER A 16 1.07 7.29 -1.50
CA SER A 16 0.77 7.23 -2.93
C SER A 16 -0.10 6.01 -3.28
N PHE A 17 0.18 4.84 -2.68
CA PHE A 17 -0.65 3.63 -2.85
C PHE A 17 -2.03 3.80 -2.21
N GLY A 18 -2.11 4.38 -1.02
CA GLY A 18 -3.39 4.61 -0.33
C GLY A 18 -4.31 5.55 -1.11
N ILE A 19 -3.77 6.62 -1.69
CA ILE A 19 -4.51 7.54 -2.57
C ILE A 19 -4.93 6.82 -3.85
N LEU A 20 -4.01 6.08 -4.50
CA LEU A 20 -4.31 5.29 -5.70
C LEU A 20 -5.45 4.30 -5.45
N TYR A 21 -5.38 3.55 -4.35
CA TYR A 21 -6.41 2.59 -3.95
C TYR A 21 -7.75 3.28 -3.71
N THR A 22 -7.75 4.40 -3.00
CA THR A 22 -8.98 5.16 -2.71
C THR A 22 -9.66 5.64 -3.99
N ILE A 23 -8.91 6.26 -4.90
CA ILE A 23 -9.44 6.75 -6.19
C ILE A 23 -9.93 5.57 -7.04
N ARG A 24 -9.12 4.51 -7.16
CA ARG A 24 -9.48 3.30 -7.93
C ARG A 24 -10.77 2.67 -7.41
N TYR A 25 -10.88 2.43 -6.12
CA TYR A 25 -12.08 1.82 -5.52
C TYR A 25 -13.31 2.71 -5.63
N SER A 26 -13.14 4.02 -5.46
CA SER A 26 -14.20 5.01 -5.69
C SER A 26 -14.73 4.91 -7.13
N TRP A 27 -13.84 4.94 -8.12
CA TRP A 27 -14.21 4.83 -9.54
C TRP A 27 -14.92 3.50 -9.86
N MET A 28 -14.43 2.40 -9.29
CA MET A 28 -15.04 1.07 -9.45
C MET A 28 -16.45 1.02 -8.88
N VAL A 29 -16.67 1.54 -7.66
CA VAL A 29 -18.00 1.58 -7.05
C VAL A 29 -18.96 2.46 -7.84
N LEU A 30 -18.50 3.63 -8.31
CA LEU A 30 -19.31 4.53 -9.14
C LEU A 30 -19.70 3.93 -10.49
N ASN A 31 -18.89 3.02 -11.03
CA ASN A 31 -19.20 2.25 -12.24
C ASN A 31 -20.00 0.96 -11.98
N GLY A 32 -20.41 0.70 -10.73
CA GLY A 32 -21.14 -0.51 -10.37
C GLY A 32 -20.30 -1.79 -10.38
N CYS A 33 -18.97 -1.68 -10.43
CA CYS A 33 -18.09 -2.86 -10.45
C CYS A 33 -18.22 -3.67 -9.16
N ARG A 34 -18.39 -4.98 -9.30
CA ARG A 34 -18.43 -5.94 -8.20
C ARG A 34 -17.15 -6.74 -8.03
N ILE A 35 -16.22 -6.70 -8.99
CA ILE A 35 -15.00 -7.51 -8.99
C ILE A 35 -13.78 -6.58 -8.92
N GLN A 36 -12.93 -6.77 -7.92
CA GLN A 36 -11.73 -5.96 -7.69
C GLN A 36 -10.65 -6.21 -8.75
N TYR A 37 -10.43 -7.48 -9.08
CA TYR A 37 -9.40 -7.92 -10.01
C TYR A 37 -10.08 -8.54 -11.24
N THR A 38 -10.33 -7.72 -12.26
CA THR A 38 -10.97 -8.20 -13.49
C THR A 38 -10.06 -9.20 -14.21
N PRO A 39 -10.59 -10.38 -14.61
CA PRO A 39 -9.87 -11.30 -15.48
C PRO A 39 -9.53 -10.60 -16.79
N ARG A 40 -8.32 -10.84 -17.30
CA ARG A 40 -7.93 -10.33 -18.61
C ARG A 40 -8.66 -11.13 -19.70
N THR A 41 -9.69 -10.53 -20.31
CA THR A 41 -10.34 -11.10 -21.50
C THR A 41 -9.58 -10.61 -22.73
N ASN A 42 -8.65 -11.42 -23.23
CA ASN A 42 -7.93 -11.31 -24.51
C ASN A 42 -7.97 -9.96 -25.25
N ARG A 43 -6.84 -9.23 -25.27
CA ARG A 43 -6.61 -8.17 -26.26
C ARG A 43 -5.12 -8.00 -26.56
N LYS A 44 -4.83 -7.89 -27.86
CA LYS A 44 -3.58 -7.39 -28.47
C LYS A 44 -3.36 -5.91 -28.11
N GLN A 45 -3.15 -5.59 -26.84
CA GLN A 45 -2.76 -4.24 -26.42
C GLN A 45 -1.23 -4.08 -26.47
N LYS A 46 -0.77 -2.92 -26.93
CA LYS A 46 0.66 -2.57 -26.93
C LYS A 46 1.19 -2.61 -25.49
N PHE A 47 2.37 -3.21 -25.28
CA PHE A 47 3.02 -3.42 -23.98
C PHE A 47 2.93 -2.22 -23.03
N TRP A 48 3.26 -1.02 -23.53
CA TRP A 48 3.25 0.23 -22.75
C TRP A 48 1.86 0.68 -22.28
N LYS A 49 0.79 0.32 -22.99
CA LYS A 49 -0.59 0.62 -22.58
C LYS A 49 -1.17 -0.42 -21.61
N SER A 50 -0.48 -1.54 -21.41
CA SER A 50 -0.88 -2.63 -20.53
C SER A 50 -0.03 -2.75 -19.26
N LEU A 51 0.92 -1.84 -19.04
CA LEU A 51 1.77 -1.86 -17.85
C LEU A 51 0.94 -1.58 -16.59
N PRO A 52 0.93 -2.50 -15.61
CA PRO A 52 0.22 -2.30 -14.37
C PRO A 52 0.93 -1.26 -13.50
N VAL A 53 0.33 -0.07 -13.39
CA VAL A 53 0.88 1.07 -12.63
C VAL A 53 1.27 0.67 -11.21
N GLU A 54 0.42 -0.10 -10.52
CA GLU A 54 0.70 -0.57 -9.17
C GLU A 54 1.98 -1.43 -9.09
N ALA A 55 2.18 -2.33 -10.04
CA ALA A 55 3.36 -3.20 -10.07
C ALA A 55 4.64 -2.40 -10.35
N VAL A 56 4.56 -1.46 -11.29
CA VAL A 56 5.68 -0.57 -11.63
C VAL A 56 6.07 0.30 -10.44
N MET A 57 5.08 0.86 -9.73
CA MET A 57 5.31 1.61 -8.50
C MET A 57 5.99 0.76 -7.43
N LYS A 58 5.52 -0.49 -7.22
CA LYS A 58 6.12 -1.43 -6.25
C LYS A 58 7.60 -1.62 -6.57
N LEU A 59 7.93 -1.98 -7.81
CA LEU A 59 9.31 -2.18 -8.26
C LEU A 59 10.19 -0.95 -8.08
N ILE A 60 9.74 0.22 -8.54
CA ILE A 60 10.54 1.45 -8.49
C ILE A 60 10.83 1.83 -7.04
N TYR A 61 9.79 1.92 -6.20
CA TYR A 61 9.98 2.32 -4.81
C TYR A 61 10.83 1.31 -4.04
N SER A 62 10.59 0.00 -4.21
CA SER A 62 11.36 -1.02 -3.50
C SER A 62 12.81 -1.08 -3.95
N LEU A 63 13.09 -1.03 -5.25
CA LEU A 63 14.47 -1.11 -5.77
C LEU A 63 15.25 0.13 -5.34
N MET A 64 14.67 1.32 -5.47
CA MET A 64 15.31 2.54 -5.00
C MET A 64 15.58 2.49 -3.49
N ALA A 65 14.64 1.96 -2.70
CA ALA A 65 14.81 1.84 -1.25
C ALA A 65 15.90 0.84 -0.86
N VAL A 66 15.96 -0.35 -1.49
CA VAL A 66 17.06 -1.32 -1.27
C VAL A 66 18.41 -0.72 -1.63
N LEU A 67 18.50 -0.04 -2.78
CA LEU A 67 19.74 0.64 -3.18
C LEU A 67 20.13 1.73 -2.19
N ALA A 68 19.17 2.52 -1.70
CA ALA A 68 19.42 3.56 -0.71
C ALA A 68 19.87 2.99 0.65
N GLU A 69 19.28 1.89 1.13
CA GLU A 69 19.69 1.28 2.41
C GLU A 69 21.16 0.84 2.38
N PHE A 70 21.62 0.27 1.25
CA PHE A 70 22.96 -0.29 1.17
C PHE A 70 24.05 0.64 0.65
N PHE A 71 23.68 1.64 -0.16
CA PHE A 71 24.65 2.48 -0.90
C PHE A 71 24.51 3.99 -0.65
N PHE A 72 23.63 4.40 0.26
CA PHE A 72 23.50 5.80 0.65
C PHE A 72 24.09 6.04 2.07
N PRO A 73 24.83 7.14 2.28
CA PRO A 73 25.30 8.12 1.30
C PRO A 73 26.31 7.52 0.29
N PRO A 74 26.50 8.14 -0.90
CA PRO A 74 27.39 7.62 -1.91
C PRO A 74 28.81 7.35 -1.38
N GLY A 75 29.37 6.19 -1.73
CA GLY A 75 30.69 5.75 -1.26
C GLY A 75 30.65 4.78 -0.07
N VAL A 76 29.47 4.56 0.53
CA VAL A 76 29.28 3.53 1.56
C VAL A 76 28.79 2.23 0.91
N GLN A 77 29.28 1.09 1.39
CA GLN A 77 28.77 -0.23 1.03
C GLN A 77 28.45 -1.03 2.29
N LYS A 78 27.15 -1.23 2.55
CA LYS A 78 26.66 -1.99 3.71
C LYS A 78 26.25 -3.44 3.38
N LEU A 79 26.57 -3.91 2.16
CA LEU A 79 26.29 -5.27 1.68
C LEU A 79 27.29 -6.30 2.23
N HIS A 80 27.36 -6.43 3.54
CA HIS A 80 28.10 -7.50 4.19
C HIS A 80 27.35 -7.92 5.45
N PHE A 81 27.34 -9.23 5.72
CA PHE A 81 26.71 -9.77 6.93
C PHE A 81 27.65 -9.67 8.13
N PHE A 82 28.94 -9.91 7.91
CA PHE A 82 30.01 -9.89 8.90
C PHE A 82 31.27 -9.31 8.26
N GLN A 83 32.22 -8.88 9.08
CA GLN A 83 33.53 -8.45 8.61
C GLN A 83 34.55 -9.53 8.95
N SER A 84 35.42 -9.87 8.00
CA SER A 84 36.39 -10.97 8.17
C SER A 84 37.49 -10.64 9.19
N ASP A 85 37.67 -9.37 9.54
CA ASP A 85 38.57 -8.85 10.56
C ASP A 85 37.93 -8.77 11.96
N ASP A 86 36.62 -9.00 12.08
CA ASP A 86 35.94 -9.19 13.36
C ASP A 86 36.09 -10.66 13.80
N PRO A 87 36.90 -10.98 14.83
CA PRO A 87 37.12 -12.36 15.27
C PRO A 87 35.85 -13.02 15.81
N GLU A 88 34.85 -12.25 16.23
CA GLU A 88 33.60 -12.75 16.80
C GLU A 88 32.46 -12.79 15.75
N TYR A 89 32.73 -12.35 14.50
CA TYR A 89 31.79 -12.36 13.38
C TYR A 89 30.42 -11.73 13.71
N HIS A 90 30.42 -10.57 14.38
CA HIS A 90 29.18 -9.87 14.69
C HIS A 90 28.43 -9.47 13.42
N PHE A 91 27.10 -9.61 13.47
CA PHE A 91 26.22 -9.16 12.42
C PHE A 91 26.28 -7.64 12.25
N GLN A 92 26.57 -7.19 11.04
CA GLN A 92 26.65 -5.78 10.69
C GLN A 92 25.34 -5.27 10.11
N HIS A 93 25.04 -3.99 10.34
CA HIS A 93 23.92 -3.28 9.72
C HIS A 93 22.54 -3.98 9.84
N PRO A 94 22.14 -4.47 11.04
CA PRO A 94 20.89 -5.24 11.18
C PRO A 94 19.64 -4.47 10.76
N ASN A 95 19.60 -3.15 10.98
CA ASN A 95 18.47 -2.30 10.57
C ASN A 95 18.35 -2.24 9.04
N GLU A 96 19.45 -2.03 8.34
CA GLU A 96 19.49 -2.00 6.87
C GLU A 96 19.09 -3.36 6.29
N TRP A 97 19.53 -4.48 6.87
CA TRP A 97 19.13 -5.82 6.43
C TRP A 97 17.64 -6.09 6.65
N GLN A 98 17.06 -5.67 7.79
CA GLN A 98 15.61 -5.77 8.00
C GLN A 98 14.84 -4.94 6.96
N HIS A 99 15.27 -3.71 6.71
CA HIS A 99 14.64 -2.83 5.73
C HIS A 99 14.76 -3.37 4.30
N ALA A 100 15.95 -3.83 3.91
CA ALA A 100 16.18 -4.46 2.61
C ALA A 100 15.29 -5.70 2.43
N THR A 101 15.11 -6.50 3.49
CA THR A 101 14.18 -7.64 3.49
C THR A 101 12.75 -7.19 3.26
N MET A 102 12.29 -6.18 3.99
CA MET A 102 10.96 -5.59 3.84
C MET A 102 10.73 -5.09 2.40
N TYR A 103 11.60 -4.21 1.91
CA TYR A 103 11.51 -3.65 0.56
C TYR A 103 11.62 -4.73 -0.52
N GLY A 104 12.50 -5.72 -0.33
CA GLY A 104 12.66 -6.86 -1.23
C GLY A 104 11.38 -7.66 -1.44
N HIS A 105 10.55 -7.82 -0.40
CA HIS A 105 9.26 -8.51 -0.54
C HIS A 105 8.20 -7.65 -1.26
N PHE A 106 8.21 -6.33 -1.08
CA PHE A 106 7.41 -5.44 -1.92
C PHE A 106 7.86 -5.47 -3.39
N CYS A 107 9.17 -5.57 -3.64
CA CYS A 107 9.73 -5.76 -4.98
C CYS A 107 9.21 -7.07 -5.59
N LEU A 108 9.29 -8.17 -4.84
CA LEU A 108 8.78 -9.48 -5.26
C LEU A 108 7.26 -9.42 -5.56
N SER A 109 6.47 -8.73 -4.74
CA SER A 109 5.05 -8.48 -5.03
C SER A 109 4.86 -7.78 -6.38
N GLY A 110 5.67 -6.76 -6.70
CA GLY A 110 5.64 -6.09 -8.00
C GLY A 110 6.00 -7.02 -9.17
N VAL A 111 6.98 -7.91 -8.99
CA VAL A 111 7.30 -8.95 -9.98
C VAL A 111 6.13 -9.89 -10.19
N LEU A 112 5.51 -10.38 -9.11
CA LEU A 112 4.36 -11.29 -9.17
C LEU A 112 3.15 -10.63 -9.86
N ASP A 113 2.93 -9.33 -9.66
CA ASP A 113 1.92 -8.56 -10.38
C ASP A 113 2.18 -8.54 -11.89
N ILE A 114 3.43 -8.31 -12.32
CA ILE A 114 3.80 -8.32 -13.74
C ILE A 114 3.64 -9.71 -14.33
N VAL A 115 4.13 -10.74 -13.63
CA VAL A 115 3.98 -12.14 -14.07
C VAL A 115 2.51 -12.46 -14.28
N SER A 116 1.66 -12.16 -13.29
CA SER A 116 0.22 -12.40 -13.38
C SER A 116 -0.44 -11.63 -14.53
N GLN A 117 -0.18 -10.33 -14.66
CA GLN A 117 -0.94 -9.47 -15.56
C GLN A 117 -0.42 -9.47 -17.01
N MET A 118 0.87 -9.74 -17.21
CA MET A 118 1.55 -9.57 -18.49
C MET A 118 2.16 -10.85 -19.04
N CYS A 119 2.70 -11.73 -18.20
CA CYS A 119 3.40 -12.94 -18.66
C CYS A 119 2.48 -14.15 -18.79
N LEU A 120 1.52 -14.32 -17.87
CA LEU A 120 0.57 -15.43 -17.92
C LEU A 120 -0.50 -15.23 -18.99
N GLN A 121 -0.89 -16.33 -19.65
CA GLN A 121 -1.98 -16.34 -20.64
C GLN A 121 -3.31 -15.89 -20.03
N LYS A 122 -3.55 -16.25 -18.76
CA LYS A 122 -4.70 -15.79 -17.98
C LYS A 122 -4.19 -15.13 -16.70
N ARG A 123 -4.69 -13.92 -16.41
CA ARG A 123 -4.39 -13.21 -15.16
C ARG A 123 -4.72 -14.09 -13.96
N CYS A 124 -3.83 -14.12 -12.97
CA CYS A 124 -3.98 -14.86 -11.72
C CYS A 124 -4.06 -13.88 -10.52
N PRO A 125 -5.24 -13.34 -10.20
CA PRO A 125 -5.42 -12.43 -9.06
C PRO A 125 -4.93 -12.99 -7.73
N LEU A 126 -5.04 -14.31 -7.53
CA LEU A 126 -4.58 -14.97 -6.32
C LEU A 126 -3.06 -14.80 -6.12
N LEU A 127 -2.28 -14.87 -7.19
CA LEU A 127 -0.82 -14.69 -7.14
C LEU A 127 -0.45 -13.26 -6.73
N GLU A 128 -1.12 -12.26 -7.31
CA GLU A 128 -0.98 -10.84 -6.98
C GLU A 128 -1.29 -10.60 -5.49
N HIS A 129 -2.39 -11.19 -5.03
CA HIS A 129 -2.89 -11.03 -3.67
C HIS A 129 -1.98 -11.70 -2.64
N ILE A 130 -1.55 -12.93 -2.88
CA ILE A 130 -0.61 -13.66 -2.00
C ILE A 130 0.73 -12.91 -1.94
N GLY A 131 1.23 -12.42 -3.08
CA GLY A 131 2.48 -11.66 -3.12
C GLY A 131 2.44 -10.37 -2.30
N LEU A 132 1.35 -9.61 -2.38
CA LEU A 132 1.19 -8.41 -1.55
C LEU A 132 0.98 -8.75 -0.07
N THR A 133 0.17 -9.77 0.22
CA THR A 133 -0.10 -10.21 1.60
C THR A 133 1.17 -10.69 2.28
N SER A 134 2.03 -11.46 1.59
CA SER A 134 3.30 -11.92 2.16
C SER A 134 4.25 -10.77 2.48
N ALA A 135 4.29 -9.72 1.65
CA ALA A 135 5.06 -8.51 1.94
C ALA A 135 4.58 -7.83 3.23
N PHE A 136 3.26 -7.73 3.45
CA PHE A 136 2.70 -7.17 4.69
C PHE A 136 2.91 -8.09 5.91
N ILE A 137 2.85 -9.41 5.76
CA ILE A 137 3.19 -10.36 6.84
C ILE A 137 4.64 -10.14 7.29
N ILE A 138 5.57 -10.10 6.34
CA ILE A 138 7.00 -9.93 6.64
C ILE A 138 7.28 -8.56 7.24
N THR A 139 6.65 -7.52 6.71
CA THR A 139 6.73 -6.17 7.28
C THR A 139 6.24 -6.15 8.74
N THR A 140 5.10 -6.79 9.02
CA THR A 140 4.54 -6.89 10.38
C THR A 140 5.50 -7.61 11.33
N LEU A 141 6.06 -8.75 10.89
CA LEU A 141 7.03 -9.51 11.68
C LEU A 141 8.31 -8.73 11.96
N LEU A 142 8.87 -8.08 10.94
CA LEU A 142 10.07 -7.26 11.10
C LEU A 142 9.81 -6.11 12.07
N LEU A 143 8.69 -5.42 11.91
CA LEU A 143 8.33 -4.27 12.75
C LEU A 143 8.11 -4.67 14.22
N ALA A 144 7.58 -5.87 14.49
CA ALA A 144 7.43 -6.40 15.84
C ALA A 144 8.77 -6.56 16.58
N PHE A 145 9.87 -6.79 15.86
CA PHE A 145 11.21 -6.94 16.43
C PHE A 145 12.16 -5.79 16.06
N HIS A 146 11.64 -4.72 15.46
CA HIS A 146 12.44 -3.58 15.00
C HIS A 146 12.82 -2.61 16.14
N GLY A 147 12.22 -2.76 17.32
CA GLY A 147 12.42 -1.89 18.49
C GLY A 147 13.69 -2.16 19.30
N HIS A 148 14.42 -3.24 19.03
CA HIS A 148 15.61 -3.59 19.84
C HIS A 148 16.68 -2.51 19.78
N GLY A 149 17.13 -2.04 20.94
CA GLY A 149 18.20 -1.03 21.07
C GLY A 149 17.77 0.41 20.80
N LYS A 150 16.47 0.70 20.70
CA LYS A 150 15.92 2.04 20.47
C LYS A 150 15.34 2.67 21.73
N ASP A 151 15.19 3.99 21.71
CA ASP A 151 14.53 4.72 22.79
C ASP A 151 13.01 4.47 22.82
N MET A 152 12.38 4.81 23.95
CA MET A 152 10.94 4.54 24.16
C MET A 152 10.04 5.28 23.17
N LEU A 153 10.45 6.48 22.73
CA LEU A 153 9.66 7.29 21.81
C LEU A 153 9.64 6.64 20.42
N GLU A 154 10.79 6.23 19.91
CA GLU A 154 10.91 5.51 18.64
C GLU A 154 10.19 4.16 18.70
N VAL A 155 10.29 3.43 19.82
CA VAL A 155 9.57 2.17 20.03
C VAL A 155 8.05 2.38 19.97
N GLU A 156 7.50 3.38 20.66
CA GLU A 156 6.06 3.65 20.65
C GLU A 156 5.56 4.03 19.24
N ILE A 157 6.31 4.86 18.52
CA ILE A 157 5.98 5.25 17.13
C ILE A 157 5.91 4.03 16.22
N HIS A 158 6.90 3.13 16.29
CA HIS A 158 6.93 1.93 15.47
C HIS A 158 5.90 0.89 15.92
N TYR A 159 5.58 0.83 17.22
CA TYR A 159 4.50 -0.01 17.73
C TYR A 159 3.12 0.41 17.20
N LEU A 160 2.84 1.71 17.14
CA LEU A 160 1.61 2.22 16.53
C LEU A 160 1.56 1.92 15.02
N LEU A 161 2.71 1.98 14.32
CA LEU A 161 2.79 1.53 12.93
C LEU A 161 2.49 0.02 12.82
N LEU A 162 3.06 -0.80 13.72
CA LEU A 162 2.85 -2.25 13.79
C LEU A 162 1.37 -2.60 13.90
N VAL A 163 0.63 -1.93 14.77
CA VAL A 163 -0.81 -2.18 14.93
C VAL A 163 -1.55 -1.96 13.61
N THR A 164 -1.32 -0.84 12.91
CA THR A 164 -1.99 -0.58 11.62
C THR A 164 -1.52 -1.53 10.51
N THR A 165 -0.23 -1.87 10.45
CA THR A 165 0.29 -2.83 9.47
C THR A 165 -0.29 -4.24 9.71
N ALA A 166 -0.41 -4.67 10.97
CA ALA A 166 -1.04 -5.95 11.34
C ALA A 166 -2.53 -5.98 10.96
N LEU A 167 -3.27 -4.89 11.21
CA LEU A 167 -4.67 -4.77 10.78
C LEU A 167 -4.80 -4.79 9.25
N THR A 168 -3.89 -4.12 8.54
CA THR A 168 -3.84 -4.14 7.06
C THR A 168 -3.59 -5.56 6.55
N CYS A 169 -2.63 -6.27 7.15
CA CYS A 169 -2.33 -7.66 6.86
C CYS A 169 -3.54 -8.57 7.11
N LEU A 170 -4.24 -8.38 8.23
CA LEU A 170 -5.46 -9.13 8.55
C LEU A 170 -6.54 -8.92 7.49
N ILE A 171 -6.78 -7.68 7.05
CA ILE A 171 -7.73 -7.39 5.97
C ILE A 171 -7.34 -8.11 4.69
N MET A 172 -6.05 -8.09 4.33
CA MET A 172 -5.57 -8.78 3.12
C MET A 172 -5.76 -10.30 3.23
N ILE A 173 -5.48 -10.91 4.38
CA ILE A 173 -5.74 -12.34 4.60
C ILE A 173 -7.23 -12.65 4.46
N VAL A 174 -8.11 -11.83 5.05
CA VAL A 174 -9.56 -12.00 4.93
C VAL A 174 -10.01 -11.88 3.46
N GLU A 175 -9.45 -10.95 2.69
CA GLU A 175 -9.77 -10.79 1.26
C GLU A 175 -9.37 -12.01 0.39
N ILE A 176 -8.43 -12.86 0.83
CA ILE A 176 -8.11 -14.12 0.12
C ILE A 176 -9.31 -15.07 0.13
N TRP A 177 -9.98 -15.18 1.27
CA TRP A 177 -11.11 -16.08 1.48
C TRP A 177 -12.45 -15.44 1.12
N LEU A 178 -12.57 -14.14 1.34
CA LEU A 178 -13.77 -13.33 1.09
C LEU A 178 -13.46 -12.19 0.11
N PRO A 179 -13.12 -12.51 -1.16
CA PRO A 179 -12.75 -11.50 -2.13
C PRO A 179 -13.96 -10.62 -2.48
N ASN A 180 -13.66 -9.40 -2.94
CA ASN A 180 -14.63 -8.47 -3.50
C ASN A 180 -15.64 -7.81 -2.54
N ILE A 181 -15.41 -7.88 -1.23
CA ILE A 181 -16.20 -7.10 -0.26
C ILE A 181 -15.73 -5.64 -0.28
N ARG A 182 -16.57 -4.74 -0.81
CA ARG A 182 -16.25 -3.30 -0.94
C ARG A 182 -15.79 -2.63 0.36
N ARG A 183 -16.34 -3.06 1.51
CA ARG A 183 -15.96 -2.55 2.83
C ARG A 183 -14.48 -2.81 3.12
N LEU A 184 -13.97 -3.99 2.75
CA LEU A 184 -12.56 -4.35 2.92
C LEU A 184 -11.65 -3.54 2.00
N TRP A 185 -12.10 -3.20 0.79
CA TRP A 185 -11.33 -2.36 -0.13
C TRP A 185 -11.03 -0.99 0.47
N PHE A 186 -12.06 -0.30 0.98
CA PHE A 186 -11.90 1.02 1.58
C PHE A 186 -11.19 0.96 2.93
N ALA A 187 -11.43 -0.07 3.74
CA ALA A 187 -10.70 -0.27 5.00
C ALA A 187 -9.19 -0.47 4.74
N LYS A 188 -8.82 -1.28 3.75
CA LYS A 188 -7.42 -1.42 3.30
C LYS A 188 -6.85 -0.09 2.82
N ALA A 189 -7.56 0.65 1.96
CA ALA A 189 -7.08 1.94 1.46
C ALA A 189 -6.87 2.95 2.59
N TRP A 190 -7.79 3.00 3.56
CA TRP A 190 -7.68 3.84 4.75
C TRP A 190 -6.44 3.49 5.58
N LEU A 191 -6.24 2.21 5.93
CA LEU A 191 -5.09 1.79 6.75
C LEU A 191 -3.74 1.99 6.03
N VAL A 192 -3.70 1.83 4.70
CA VAL A 192 -2.49 2.13 3.91
C VAL A 192 -2.18 3.64 3.92
N ASN A 193 -3.20 4.50 3.82
CA ASN A 193 -3.02 5.95 3.99
C ASN A 193 -2.53 6.31 5.41
N VAL A 194 -3.08 5.64 6.45
CA VAL A 194 -2.64 5.82 7.84
C VAL A 194 -1.16 5.47 7.99
N GLN A 195 -0.67 4.37 7.41
CA GLN A 195 0.76 4.01 7.45
C GLN A 195 1.62 5.10 6.80
N GLY A 196 1.21 5.57 5.61
CA GLY A 196 1.95 6.59 4.88
C GLY A 196 2.05 7.90 5.66
N THR A 197 0.91 8.44 6.08
CA THR A 197 0.85 9.69 6.87
C THR A 197 1.51 9.56 8.24
N TRP A 198 1.42 8.40 8.89
CA TRP A 198 2.08 8.18 10.18
C TRP A 198 3.60 8.18 10.04
N LEU A 199 4.15 7.54 9.01
CA LEU A 199 5.58 7.59 8.72
C LEU A 199 6.07 9.01 8.42
N LEU A 200 5.26 9.82 7.74
CA LEU A 200 5.57 11.24 7.54
C LEU A 200 5.61 11.99 8.89
N ASN A 201 4.59 11.80 9.74
CA ASN A 201 4.53 12.41 11.07
C ASN A 201 5.71 11.97 11.94
N ALA A 202 6.03 10.67 11.95
CA ALA A 202 7.16 10.08 12.65
C ALA A 202 8.49 10.74 12.27
N ALA A 203 8.70 11.04 10.98
CA ALA A 203 9.89 11.74 10.52
C ALA A 203 10.06 13.10 11.22
N PHE A 204 8.97 13.87 11.34
CA PHE A 204 9.00 15.15 12.02
C PHE A 204 9.15 14.97 13.54
N ILE A 205 8.40 14.07 14.17
CA ILE A 205 8.48 13.86 15.63
C ILE A 205 9.90 13.45 16.05
N LEU A 206 10.52 12.49 15.35
CA LEU A 206 11.82 11.93 15.74
C LEU A 206 13.01 12.80 15.34
N TYR A 207 12.98 13.47 14.19
CA TYR A 207 14.19 14.08 13.62
C TYR A 207 14.08 15.59 13.38
N ARG A 208 12.88 16.12 13.14
CA ARG A 208 12.66 17.54 12.79
C ARG A 208 11.37 18.07 13.41
N PRO A 209 11.30 18.15 14.75
CA PRO A 209 10.07 18.55 15.43
C PRO A 209 9.69 19.97 15.02
N LEU A 210 8.40 20.22 14.81
CA LEU A 210 7.90 21.51 14.34
C LEU A 210 8.20 22.66 15.30
N THR A 211 8.36 22.36 16.59
CA THR A 211 8.73 23.32 17.64
C THR A 211 10.23 23.64 17.67
N GLY A 212 11.05 22.93 16.88
CA GLY A 212 12.51 22.99 16.93
C GLY A 212 13.15 22.27 18.11
N HIS A 213 12.36 21.74 19.05
CA HIS A 213 12.85 21.08 20.26
C HIS A 213 12.60 19.57 20.18
N ALA A 214 13.67 18.78 20.37
CA ALA A 214 13.59 17.32 20.40
C ALA A 214 12.64 16.83 21.50
N TRP A 215 11.88 15.78 21.20
CA TRP A 215 10.97 15.16 22.15
C TRP A 215 11.77 14.28 23.11
N ASP A 216 11.57 14.47 24.41
CA ASP A 216 12.20 13.64 25.43
C ASP A 216 11.43 12.31 25.58
N SER A 217 12.12 11.20 25.34
CA SER A 217 11.57 9.84 25.46
C SER A 217 11.33 9.40 26.91
N LYS A 218 11.83 10.16 27.90
CA LYS A 218 11.58 9.92 29.32
C LYS A 218 10.41 10.72 29.87
N ASP A 219 9.93 11.72 29.13
CA ASP A 219 8.78 12.54 29.52
C ASP A 219 7.47 11.81 29.17
N PRO A 220 6.68 11.39 30.18
CA PRO A 220 5.41 10.71 29.94
C PRO A 220 4.43 11.53 29.10
N ALA A 221 4.47 12.87 29.18
CA ALA A 221 3.58 13.72 28.41
C ALA A 221 3.86 13.58 26.91
N ASN A 222 5.13 13.57 26.50
CA ASN A 222 5.52 13.36 25.11
C ASN A 222 4.99 12.02 24.59
N LEU A 223 5.21 10.93 25.34
CA LEU A 223 4.70 9.59 24.98
C LEU A 223 3.17 9.58 24.82
N MET A 224 2.43 10.13 25.79
CA MET A 224 0.96 10.23 25.70
C MET A 224 0.49 11.04 24.49
N PHE A 225 1.20 12.11 24.12
CA PHE A 225 0.86 12.90 22.94
C PHE A 225 1.15 12.16 21.62
N VAL A 226 2.13 11.24 21.56
CA VAL A 226 2.35 10.40 20.37
C VAL A 226 1.10 9.60 20.04
N THR A 227 0.55 8.87 21.01
CA THR A 227 -0.69 8.12 20.83
C THR A 227 -1.88 9.04 20.51
N THR A 228 -1.94 10.23 21.12
CA THR A 228 -2.98 11.23 20.80
C THR A 228 -2.92 11.69 19.34
N PHE A 229 -1.72 12.02 18.84
CA PHE A 229 -1.51 12.43 17.45
C PHE A 229 -1.79 11.30 16.47
N TYR A 230 -1.50 10.06 16.86
CA TYR A 230 -1.87 8.89 16.08
C TYR A 230 -3.38 8.73 15.95
N CYS A 231 -4.14 8.93 17.03
CA CYS A 231 -5.61 8.92 16.98
C CYS A 231 -6.15 10.01 16.05
N TRP A 232 -5.58 11.22 16.08
CA TRP A 232 -5.93 12.28 15.12
C TRP A 232 -5.58 11.88 13.68
N ASN A 233 -4.44 11.23 13.47
CA ASN A 233 -4.04 10.70 12.18
C ASN A 233 -5.08 9.70 11.62
N LEU A 234 -5.62 8.80 12.46
CA LEU A 234 -6.70 7.88 12.05
C LEU A 234 -7.93 8.63 11.53
N THR A 235 -8.40 9.63 12.28
CA THR A 235 -9.57 10.45 11.92
C THR A 235 -9.33 11.25 10.64
N LEU A 236 -8.16 11.90 10.52
CA LEU A 236 -7.79 12.68 9.34
C LEU A 236 -7.72 11.81 8.08
N ASN A 237 -7.20 10.59 8.18
CA ASN A 237 -7.18 9.66 7.04
C ASN A 237 -8.56 9.14 6.66
N ALA A 238 -9.49 9.00 7.62
CA ALA A 238 -10.88 8.66 7.31
C ALA A 238 -11.56 9.82 6.53
N ALA A 239 -11.32 11.06 6.96
CA ALA A 239 -11.77 12.24 6.23
C ALA A 239 -11.13 12.34 4.84
N LEU A 240 -9.83 12.06 4.71
CA LEU A 240 -9.12 12.01 3.43
C LEU A 240 -9.78 11.03 2.45
N VAL A 241 -10.12 9.81 2.90
CA VAL A 241 -10.83 8.84 2.06
C VAL A 241 -12.18 9.38 1.59
N GLY A 242 -12.93 10.03 2.48
CA GLY A 242 -14.21 10.67 2.13
C GLY A 242 -14.07 11.81 1.11
N VAL A 243 -13.08 12.68 1.30
CA VAL A 243 -12.77 13.79 0.37
C VAL A 243 -12.35 13.26 -0.99
N LEU A 244 -11.47 12.26 -1.05
CA LEU A 244 -11.04 11.65 -2.30
C LEU A 244 -12.19 10.96 -3.02
N PHE A 245 -13.09 10.27 -2.30
CA PHE A 245 -14.30 9.71 -2.89
C PHE A 245 -15.20 10.80 -3.48
N TRP A 246 -15.41 11.90 -2.76
CA TRP A 246 -16.24 13.02 -3.21
C TRP A 246 -15.65 13.73 -4.45
N ILE A 247 -14.35 13.97 -4.46
CA ILE A 247 -13.64 14.50 -5.64
C ILE A 247 -13.82 13.54 -6.82
N THR A 248 -13.62 12.24 -6.60
CA THR A 248 -13.79 11.21 -7.63
C THR A 248 -15.21 11.20 -8.18
N LEU A 249 -16.23 11.37 -7.33
CA LEU A 249 -17.63 11.49 -7.73
C LEU A 249 -17.87 12.72 -8.63
N ILE A 250 -17.31 13.89 -8.29
CA ILE A 250 -17.45 15.09 -9.13
C ILE A 250 -16.81 14.88 -10.50
N VAL A 251 -15.59 14.35 -10.52
CA VAL A 251 -14.83 14.04 -11.75
C VAL A 251 -15.60 13.02 -12.60
N HIS A 252 -16.14 11.97 -11.97
CA HIS A 252 -16.95 10.95 -12.62
C HIS A 252 -18.25 11.52 -13.20
N ARG A 253 -18.96 12.40 -12.48
CA ARG A 253 -20.15 13.07 -13.03
C ARG A 253 -19.85 13.98 -14.21
N ARG A 254 -18.69 14.66 -14.21
CA ARG A 254 -18.28 15.59 -15.28
C ARG A 254 -17.76 14.89 -16.53
N TRP A 255 -17.02 13.78 -16.37
CA TRP A 255 -16.31 13.14 -17.48
C TRP A 255 -16.58 11.64 -17.65
N GLY A 256 -17.33 11.01 -16.74
CA GLY A 256 -17.62 9.58 -16.76
C GLY A 256 -18.44 9.12 -17.97
N ASN A 257 -19.26 10.00 -18.56
CA ASN A 257 -19.97 9.71 -19.81
C ASN A 257 -19.07 9.76 -21.06
N ARG A 258 -17.86 10.34 -20.98
CA ARG A 258 -16.92 10.47 -22.13
C ARG A 258 -15.84 9.38 -22.16
N LEU A 259 -15.48 8.82 -21.00
CA LEU A 259 -14.58 7.67 -20.89
C LEU A 259 -15.43 6.40 -20.97
N GLY A 260 -15.69 5.94 -22.20
CA GLY A 260 -16.54 4.78 -22.48
C GLY A 260 -16.27 3.56 -21.59
N ARG A 261 -17.32 2.76 -21.39
CA ARG A 261 -17.41 1.51 -20.60
C ARG A 261 -16.45 0.38 -21.07
N GLU A 262 -15.32 0.70 -21.68
CA GLU A 262 -14.41 -0.29 -22.31
C GLU A 262 -13.44 -0.95 -21.33
N GLY A 263 -13.15 -0.34 -20.17
CA GLY A 263 -12.17 -0.85 -19.20
C GLY A 263 -12.75 -1.57 -17.97
N TYR A 264 -14.03 -1.37 -17.70
CA TYR A 264 -14.69 -1.85 -16.48
C TYR A 264 -15.93 -2.66 -16.88
N GLN A 265 -15.72 -3.94 -17.24
CA GLN A 265 -16.83 -4.83 -17.57
C GLN A 265 -17.78 -4.93 -16.36
N LEU A 266 -19.03 -4.55 -16.59
CA LEU A 266 -20.18 -4.87 -15.74
C LEU A 266 -20.27 -6.40 -15.68
N ALA A 267 -19.85 -6.99 -14.57
CA ALA A 267 -20.11 -8.39 -14.29
C ALA A 267 -21.61 -8.54 -14.03
N GLY A 268 -22.32 -8.98 -15.08
CA GLY A 268 -23.74 -9.35 -15.05
C GLY A 268 -24.68 -8.15 -15.09
N ASP A 269 -25.02 -7.67 -16.29
CA ASP A 269 -26.21 -6.80 -16.42
C ASP A 269 -26.82 -6.73 -17.83
N LYS A 270 -26.27 -7.40 -18.85
CA LYS A 270 -26.92 -7.39 -20.17
C LYS A 270 -28.24 -8.18 -20.19
N ALA A 271 -28.36 -9.21 -19.36
CA ALA A 271 -29.57 -10.02 -19.27
C ALA A 271 -30.66 -9.40 -18.37
N GLU A 272 -30.28 -8.60 -17.37
CA GLU A 272 -31.21 -7.93 -16.46
C GLU A 272 -31.74 -6.62 -17.07
N MET A 273 -30.89 -5.88 -17.78
CA MET A 273 -31.31 -4.71 -18.57
C MET A 273 -32.25 -5.06 -19.73
N ALA A 274 -32.14 -6.26 -20.33
CA ALA A 274 -33.07 -6.73 -21.36
C ALA A 274 -34.46 -7.07 -20.79
N LYS A 275 -34.53 -7.50 -19.52
CA LYS A 275 -35.81 -7.71 -18.81
C LYS A 275 -36.51 -6.40 -18.41
N LEU A 276 -35.76 -5.30 -18.32
CA LEU A 276 -36.30 -3.98 -17.96
C LEU A 276 -36.73 -3.15 -19.19
N THR A 277 -36.32 -3.53 -20.40
CA THR A 277 -36.71 -2.83 -21.64
C THR A 277 -37.99 -3.35 -22.28
N GLY A 278 -38.66 -4.35 -21.71
CA GLY A 278 -40.04 -4.68 -22.06
C GLY A 278 -40.28 -4.97 -23.55
N GLU A 279 -39.35 -5.67 -24.22
CA GLU A 279 -39.66 -6.32 -25.50
C GLU A 279 -40.22 -7.73 -25.19
N GLU A 280 -41.39 -7.75 -24.54
CA GLU A 280 -42.28 -8.92 -24.63
C GLU A 280 -42.86 -8.92 -26.05
N GLY A 281 -42.85 -10.10 -26.67
CA GLY A 281 -43.12 -10.28 -28.08
C GLY A 281 -44.55 -9.93 -28.48
N ASP A 282 -44.65 -9.39 -29.69
CA ASP A 282 -45.79 -9.68 -30.55
C ASP A 282 -45.39 -10.86 -31.46
N GLU A 283 -45.81 -12.07 -31.04
CA GLU A 283 -46.01 -13.19 -31.95
C GLU A 283 -47.39 -13.07 -32.64
N GLU A 284 -47.46 -13.69 -33.82
CA GLU A 284 -48.66 -14.12 -34.58
C GLU A 284 -49.22 -13.21 -35.69
N LEU A 285 -48.75 -13.46 -36.93
CA LEU A 285 -49.46 -14.13 -38.06
C LEU A 285 -48.79 -13.83 -39.41
#